data_AF-C6HTP2-F1
#
_entry.id   AF-C6HTP2-F1
#
_cell.length_a   1.000
_cell.length_b   1.000
_cell.length_c   1.000
_cell.angle_alpha   90.00
_cell.angle_beta   90.00
_cell.angle_gamma   90.00
#
_symmetry.space_group_name_H-M   'P 1'
#
loop_
_entity.id
_entity.type
_entity.pdbx_description
1 polymer ?
#
loop_
_entity_poly.entity_id
_entity_poly.type
_entity_poly.pdbx_seq_one_letter_code
_entity_poly.pdbx_strand_id
1 'polypeptide(L)' 'MIKVRQKVSGGFRTQKGARLFLSVKSDTGTLRKRSRDVWTGLINAMAGRPFIPSDA' A
#
# COMPACT_ATOMS: atom_id res chain seq x y z
N MET A 1 12.20 -21.27 -15.76
CA MET A 1 10.99 -20.42 -15.67
C MET A 1 11.11 -19.54 -14.44
N ILE A 2 11.66 -18.33 -14.60
CA ILE A 2 12.02 -17.43 -13.49
C ILE A 2 10.77 -16.65 -13.06
N LYS A 3 10.50 -16.64 -11.75
CA LYS A 3 9.42 -15.89 -11.09
C LYS A 3 9.34 -14.48 -11.67
N VAL A 4 8.26 -14.18 -12.38
CA VAL A 4 7.94 -12.84 -12.86
C VAL A 4 7.57 -11.98 -11.64
N ARG A 5 8.58 -11.50 -10.90
CA ARG A 5 8.43 -10.35 -9.99
C ARG A 5 8.34 -9.10 -10.84
N GLN A 6 7.27 -9.00 -11.63
CA GLN A 6 7.02 -7.82 -12.43
C GLN A 6 6.86 -6.62 -11.50
N LYS A 7 7.63 -5.58 -11.78
CA LYS A 7 7.65 -4.37 -10.99
C LYS A 7 6.39 -3.56 -11.32
N VAL A 8 5.36 -3.67 -10.46
CA VAL A 8 4.10 -2.92 -10.60
C VAL A 8 4.33 -1.40 -10.61
N SER A 9 5.41 -0.91 -10.00
CA SER A 9 5.74 0.52 -9.99
C SER A 9 5.97 1.12 -11.39
N GLY A 10 6.29 0.30 -12.41
CA GLY A 10 6.55 0.78 -13.78
C GLY A 10 5.33 1.41 -14.47
N GLY A 11 4.12 1.14 -14.00
CA GLY A 11 2.88 1.76 -14.51
C GLY A 11 2.66 3.21 -14.05
N PHE A 12 3.34 3.65 -13.00
CA PHE A 12 3.13 4.96 -12.36
C PHE A 12 4.14 6.00 -12.86
N ARG A 13 4.07 6.36 -14.14
CA ARG A 13 5.09 7.21 -14.82
C ARG A 13 4.94 8.72 -14.60
N THR A 14 3.90 9.16 -13.89
CA THR A 14 3.70 10.57 -13.56
C THR A 14 4.04 10.83 -12.10
N GLN A 15 4.36 12.08 -11.74
CA GLN A 15 4.59 12.45 -10.34
C GLN A 15 3.37 12.13 -9.45
N LYS A 16 2.16 12.35 -9.98
CA LYS A 16 0.89 11.96 -9.32
C LYS A 16 0.83 10.45 -9.11
N GLY A 17 1.16 9.67 -10.14
CA GLY A 17 1.20 8.21 -10.05
C GLY A 17 2.23 7.73 -9.02
N ALA A 18 3.43 8.31 -9.00
CA ALA A 18 4.46 7.95 -8.04
C ALA A 18 3.99 8.18 -6.59
N ARG A 19 3.33 9.32 -6.31
CA ARG A 19 2.73 9.59 -5.00
C ARG A 19 1.68 8.56 -4.62
N LEU A 20 0.75 8.24 -5.52
CA LEU A 20 -0.28 7.21 -5.29
C LEU A 20 0.34 5.84 -4.99
N PHE A 21 1.33 5.42 -5.78
CA PHE A 21 2.04 4.17 -5.55
C PHE A 21 2.72 4.13 -4.17
N LEU A 22 3.37 5.23 -3.77
CA LEU A 22 4.01 5.34 -2.47
C LEU A 22 3.00 5.30 -1.32
N SER A 23 1.84 5.94 -1.45
CA SER A 23 0.76 5.87 -0.45
C SER A 23 0.29 4.44 -0.22
N VAL A 24 -0.11 3.73 -1.29
CA VAL A 24 -0.58 2.33 -1.18
C VAL A 24 0.50 1.42 -0.61
N LYS A 25 1.75 1.59 -1.06
CA LYS A 25 2.89 0.81 -0.55
C LYS A 25 3.15 1.08 0.93
N SER A 26 3.05 2.33 1.36
CA SER A 26 3.24 2.74 2.76
C SER A 26 2.18 2.08 3.65
N ASP A 27 0.90 2.20 3.29
CA ASP A 27 -0.21 1.63 4.06
C ASP A 27 -0.09 0.11 4.17
N THR A 28 0.21 -0.56 3.04
CA THR A 28 0.47 -2.00 3.02
C THR A 28 1.63 -2.38 3.94
N GLY A 29 2.71 -1.60 3.93
CA GLY A 29 3.85 -1.81 4.82
C GLY A 29 3.48 -1.69 6.29
N THR A 30 2.71 -0.66 6.64
CA THR A 30 2.21 -0.43 8.02
C THR A 30 1.30 -1.57 8.48
N LEU A 31 0.33 -1.98 7.66
CA LEU A 31 -0.58 -3.08 7.97
C LEU A 31 0.17 -4.40 8.19
N ARG A 32 1.13 -4.72 7.32
CA ARG A 32 1.97 -5.92 7.46
C ARG A 32 2.83 -5.90 8.72
N LYS A 33 3.44 -4.76 9.07
CA LYS A 33 4.23 -4.60 10.30
C LYS A 33 3.41 -4.81 11.57
N ARG A 34 2.10 -4.54 11.50
CA ARG A 34 1.16 -4.68 12.62
C ARG A 34 0.33 -5.97 12.55
N SER A 35 0.74 -6.93 11.71
CA SER A 35 0.04 -8.21 11.52
C SER A 35 -1.46 -8.06 11.21
N ARG A 36 -1.83 -6.97 10.53
CA ARG A 36 -3.21 -6.70 10.08
C ARG A 36 -3.41 -7.24 8.67
N ASP A 37 -4.65 -7.62 8.37
CA ASP A 37 -5.04 -7.99 7.02
C ASP A 37 -4.92 -6.79 6.07
N VAL A 38 -4.17 -6.97 4.98
CA VAL A 38 -3.86 -5.91 4.03
C VAL A 38 -5.09 -5.50 3.23
N TRP A 39 -5.90 -6.47 2.81
CA TRP A 39 -7.07 -6.21 1.96
C TRP A 39 -8.12 -5.41 2.70
N THR A 40 -8.48 -5.84 3.89
CA THR A 40 -9.42 -5.14 4.78
C THR A 40 -8.91 -3.73 5.10
N GLY A 41 -7.61 -3.60 5.39
CA GLY A 41 -7.01 -2.30 5.66
C GLY A 41 -7.06 -1.34 4.47
N LEU A 42 -6.79 -1.81 3.25
CA LEU A 42 -6.89 -1.00 2.04
C LEU A 42 -8.34 -0.61 1.71
N ILE A 43 -9.30 -1.54 1.86
CA ILE A 43 -10.74 -1.23 1.69
C ILE A 43 -11.16 -0.14 2.67
N ASN A 44 -10.77 -0.25 3.94
CA ASN A 44 -11.07 0.76 4.95
C ASN A 44 -10.41 2.10 4.63
N ALA A 45 -9.15 2.11 4.19
CA ALA A 45 -8.45 3.33 3.79
C ALA A 45 -9.16 4.04 2.62
N MET A 46 -9.57 3.28 1.59
CA MET A 46 -10.35 3.82 0.47
C MET A 46 -11.76 4.30 0.88
N ALA A 47 -12.34 3.71 1.92
CA ALA A 47 -13.60 4.14 2.52
C ALA A 47 -13.46 5.34 3.50
N GLY A 48 -12.28 5.96 3.58
CA GLY A 48 -12.03 7.10 4.47
C GLY A 48 -11.80 6.73 5.93
N ARG A 49 -11.56 5.45 6.23
CA ARG A 49 -11.27 4.92 7.57
C ARG A 49 -9.88 4.28 7.60
N PRO A 50 -8.79 5.04 7.37
CA PRO A 50 -7.45 4.49 7.30
C PRO A 50 -7.02 3.93 8.67
N PHE A 51 -6.19 2.88 8.64
CA PHE A 51 -5.57 2.37 9.86
C PHE A 51 -4.49 3.35 10.34
N ILE A 52 -4.68 3.92 11.53
CA ILE A 52 -3.71 4.79 12.19
C ILE A 52 -3.10 4.00 13.35
N PRO A 53 -1.78 3.72 13.33
CA PRO A 53 -1.11 3.12 14.47
C PRO A 53 -1.22 4.02 15.70
N SER A 54 -1.59 3.46 16.85
CA SER A 54 -1.69 4.20 18.11
C SER A 54 -0.39 4.22 18.92
N ASP A 55 0.66 3.53 18.45
CA ASP A 55 1.93 3.46 19.18
C ASP A 55 2.79 4.66 18.77
N ALA A 56 2.87 5.62 19.68
CA ALA A 56 3.85 6.70 19.69
C ALA A 56 5.18 6.20 20.28
#